data_AF-A0A2M7HEK6-F1
#
_entry.id   AF-A0A2M7HEK6-F1
#
_cell.length_a   1.000
_cell.length_b   1.000
_cell.length_c   1.000
_cell.angle_alpha   90.00
_cell.angle_beta   90.00
_cell.angle_gamma   90.00
#
_symmetry.space_group_name_H-M   'P 1'
#
loop_
_entity.id
_entity.type
_entity.pdbx_description
1 polymer ?
#
loop_
_entity_poly.entity_id
_entity_poly.type
_entity_poly.pdbx_seq_one_letter_code
_entity_poly.pdbx_strand_id
1 'polypeptide(L)'
;MPVQQSISGCVQALEGLRLLVRSKRWTSLAKSEEVFNKAFSQLRQDMEAGCPDVNDQETVKSLEQQVRRIQREIRREMCEISEKLQWLDTEKKRTRNTHQYLNSSAWD
;
A
#
# COMPACT_ATOMS: atom_id res chain seq x y z
N MET A 1 26.19 -14.85 8.44
CA MET A 1 24.98 -15.31 9.13
C MET A 1 23.79 -15.11 8.19
N PRO A 2 23.09 -16.18 7.77
CA PRO A 2 22.03 -16.10 6.77
C PRO A 2 20.85 -15.22 7.22
N VAL A 3 20.49 -15.25 8.50
CA VAL A 3 19.41 -14.44 9.09
C VAL A 3 19.61 -12.94 8.90
N GLN A 4 20.79 -12.41 9.21
CA GLN A 4 21.08 -10.97 9.09
C GLN A 4 21.00 -10.46 7.65
N GLN A 5 21.41 -11.28 6.68
CA GLN A 5 21.28 -10.93 5.26
C GLN A 5 19.81 -10.86 4.84
N SER A 6 19.00 -11.81 5.28
CA SER A 6 17.56 -11.83 5.00
C SER A 6 16.80 -10.71 5.72
N ILE A 7 17.20 -10.34 6.94
CA ILE A 7 16.69 -9.15 7.64
C ILE A 7 16.99 -7.89 6.81
N SER A 8 18.23 -7.71 6.36
CA SER A 8 18.61 -6.56 5.53
C SER A 8 17.80 -6.50 4.24
N GLY A 9 17.59 -7.65 3.57
CA GLY A 9 16.77 -7.73 2.37
C GLY A 9 15.31 -7.32 2.63
N CYS A 10 14.73 -7.77 3.74
CA CYS A 10 13.39 -7.36 4.17
C CYS A 10 13.28 -5.87 4.46
N VAL A 11 14.25 -5.29 5.17
CA VAL A 11 14.26 -3.85 5.48
C VAL A 11 14.25 -3.04 4.19
N GLN A 12 15.15 -3.36 3.25
CA GLN A 12 15.23 -2.66 1.96
C GLN A 12 13.95 -2.78 1.14
N ALA A 13 13.36 -3.98 1.07
CA ALA A 13 12.11 -4.19 0.35
C ALA A 13 10.94 -3.41 0.98
N LEU A 14 10.91 -3.32 2.31
CA LEU A 14 9.89 -2.59 3.06
C LEU A 14 10.02 -1.07 2.89
N GLU A 15 11.25 -0.54 2.87
CA GLU A 15 11.51 0.86 2.56
C GLU A 15 11.08 1.23 1.15
N GLY A 16 11.35 0.35 0.17
CA GLY A 16 10.87 0.49 -1.20
C GLY A 16 9.34 0.57 -1.27
N LEU A 17 8.65 -0.34 -0.59
CA LEU A 17 7.19 -0.31 -0.46
C LEU A 17 6.69 1.01 0.14
N ARG A 18 7.29 1.44 1.25
CA ARG A 18 6.92 2.68 1.94
C ARG A 18 7.09 3.90 1.04
N LEU A 19 8.18 3.97 0.28
CA LEU A 19 8.43 5.06 -0.66
C LEU A 19 7.36 5.13 -1.75
N LEU A 20 6.93 4.00 -2.29
CA LEU A 20 5.88 3.94 -3.30
C LEU A 20 4.53 4.41 -2.75
N VAL A 21 4.17 4.00 -1.53
CA VAL A 21 2.94 4.46 -0.86
C VAL A 21 2.98 5.97 -0.64
N ARG A 22 4.07 6.52 -0.09
CA ARG A 22 4.21 7.97 0.14
C ARG A 22 4.20 8.78 -1.16
N SER A 23 4.71 8.20 -2.25
CA SER A 23 4.74 8.82 -3.56
C SER A 23 3.47 8.55 -4.39
N LYS A 24 2.46 7.87 -3.82
CA LYS A 24 1.20 7.49 -4.48
C LYS A 24 1.42 6.76 -5.83
N ARG A 25 2.52 6.00 -5.95
CA ARG A 25 2.88 5.23 -7.15
C ARG A 25 2.19 3.86 -7.16
N TRP A 26 0.86 3.87 -7.14
CA TRP A 26 0.02 2.69 -6.95
C TRP A 26 0.23 1.60 -8.01
N THR A 27 0.52 1.98 -9.25
CA THR A 27 0.78 1.02 -10.36
C THR A 27 2.01 0.14 -10.13
N SER A 28 2.99 0.63 -9.37
CA SER A 28 4.23 -0.09 -9.05
C SER A 28 4.16 -0.85 -7.72
N LEU A 29 3.10 -0.63 -6.93
CA LEU A 29 2.97 -1.15 -5.57
C LEU A 29 2.90 -2.68 -5.56
N ALA A 30 2.10 -3.28 -6.45
CA ALA A 30 1.91 -4.74 -6.52
C ALA A 30 3.23 -5.49 -6.76
N LYS A 31 4.08 -4.99 -7.67
CA LYS A 31 5.40 -5.57 -7.94
C LYS A 31 6.32 -5.47 -6.71
N SER A 32 6.32 -4.33 -6.02
CA SER A 32 7.13 -4.14 -4.82
C SER A 32 6.64 -4.99 -3.65
N GLU A 33 5.33 -5.24 -3.57
CA GLU A 33 4.73 -6.14 -2.58
C GLU A 33 5.17 -7.58 -2.80
N GLU A 34 5.23 -8.04 -4.05
CA GLU A 34 5.76 -9.36 -4.38
C GLU A 34 7.23 -9.52 -3.96
N VAL A 35 8.07 -8.51 -4.21
CA VAL A 35 9.48 -8.49 -3.78
C VAL A 35 9.58 -8.58 -2.26
N PHE A 36 8.78 -7.80 -1.54
CA PHE A 36 8.74 -7.84 -0.07
C PHE A 36 8.27 -9.21 0.45
N ASN A 37 7.20 -9.77 -0.12
CA ASN A 37 6.68 -11.07 0.31
C ASN A 37 7.69 -12.20 0.10
N LYS A 38 8.46 -12.15 -1.00
CA LYS A 38 9.59 -13.07 -1.23
C LYS A 38 10.68 -12.91 -0.17
N ALA A 39 11.14 -11.69 0.08
CA ALA A 39 12.14 -11.42 1.11
C ALA A 39 11.66 -11.87 2.50
N PHE A 40 10.40 -11.59 2.84
CA PHE A 40 9.81 -11.93 4.14
C PHE A 40 9.63 -13.43 4.33
N SER A 41 9.28 -14.16 3.26
CA SER A 41 9.21 -15.62 3.28
C SER A 41 10.59 -16.24 3.50
N GLN A 42 11.62 -15.71 2.82
CA GLN A 42 13.01 -16.13 3.04
C GLN A 42 13.47 -15.87 4.46
N LEU A 43 13.19 -14.67 4.99
CA LEU A 43 13.51 -14.33 6.38
C LEU A 43 12.85 -15.29 7.38
N ARG A 44 11.58 -15.67 7.16
CA ARG A 44 10.92 -16.66 8.03
C ARG A 44 11.62 -18.01 8.00
N GLN A 45 11.98 -18.50 6.81
CA GLN A 45 12.71 -19.77 6.67
C GLN A 45 14.06 -19.72 7.37
N ASP A 46 14.81 -18.62 7.22
CA ASP A 46 16.13 -18.47 7.84
C ASP A 46 16.02 -18.33 9.38
N MET A 47 14.96 -17.69 9.88
CA MET A 47 14.67 -17.60 11.31
C MET A 47 14.29 -18.96 11.92
N GLU A 48 13.58 -19.81 11.16
CA GLU A 48 13.21 -21.17 11.60
C GLU A 48 14.39 -22.15 11.52
N ALA A 49 15.25 -22.01 10.52
CA ALA A 49 16.42 -22.88 10.32
C ALA A 49 17.64 -22.47 11.17
N GLY A 50 17.70 -21.21 11.61
CA GLY A 50 18.80 -20.65 12.38
C GLY A 50 18.58 -20.62 13.88
N CYS A 51 19.59 -20.15 14.61
CA CYS A 51 19.47 -19.71 16.00
C CYS A 51 19.49 -18.17 16.01
N PRO A 52 18.35 -17.49 15.76
CA PRO A 52 18.30 -16.04 15.78
C PRO A 52 18.60 -15.51 17.17
N ASP A 53 19.40 -14.47 17.25
CA ASP A 53 19.65 -13.80 18.52
C ASP A 53 18.47 -12.90 18.92
N VAL A 54 18.53 -12.31 20.12
CA VAL A 54 17.48 -11.43 20.64
C VAL A 54 17.28 -10.21 19.73
N ASN A 55 18.36 -9.69 19.16
CA ASN A 55 18.34 -8.51 18.29
C ASN A 55 17.68 -8.81 16.93
N ASP A 56 17.91 -9.99 16.37
CA ASP A 56 17.22 -10.48 15.17
C ASP A 56 15.70 -10.55 15.42
N GLN A 57 15.29 -11.11 16.56
CA GLN A 57 13.87 -11.22 16.93
C GLN A 57 13.21 -9.85 17.13
N GLU A 58 13.90 -8.91 17.79
CA GLU A 58 13.42 -7.52 17.94
C GLU A 58 13.28 -6.81 16.59
N THR A 59 14.24 -7.03 15.69
CA THR A 59 14.22 -6.45 14.35
C THR A 59 13.03 -6.98 13.55
N VAL A 60 12.75 -8.29 13.62
CA VAL A 60 11.55 -8.88 12.97
C VAL A 60 10.26 -8.28 13.54
N LYS A 61 10.14 -8.15 14.87
CA LYS A 61 8.98 -7.50 15.48
C LYS A 61 8.80 -6.06 14.98
N SER A 62 9.89 -5.31 14.84
CA SER A 62 9.88 -3.95 14.28
C SER A 62 9.40 -3.95 12.82
N LEU A 63 9.89 -4.87 11.99
CA LEU A 63 9.45 -5.04 10.60
C LEU A 63 7.95 -5.31 10.51
N GLU A 64 7.42 -6.23 11.32
CA GLU A 64 5.98 -6.52 11.36
C GLU A 64 5.14 -5.30 11.75
N GLN A 65 5.59 -4.52 12.72
CA GLN A 65 4.91 -3.28 13.10
C GLN A 65 4.90 -2.26 11.95
N GLN A 66 6.00 -2.14 11.22
CA GLN A 66 6.11 -1.25 10.06
C GLN A 66 5.18 -1.70 8.92
N VAL A 67 5.10 -2.99 8.62
CA VAL A 67 4.13 -3.54 7.65
C VAL A 67 2.71 -3.14 8.02
N ARG A 68 2.32 -3.32 9.29
CA ARG A 68 0.98 -2.93 9.77
C ARG A 68 0.72 -1.43 9.67
N ARG A 69 1.75 -0.58 9.76
CA ARG A 69 1.61 0.87 9.57
C ARG A 69 1.36 1.19 8.09
N ILE A 70 2.16 0.63 7.19
CA ILE A 70 2.02 0.80 5.74
C ILE A 70 0.64 0.32 5.27
N GLN A 71 0.17 -0.85 5.75
CA GLN A 71 -1.17 -1.34 5.43
C GLN A 71 -2.28 -0.38 5.87
N ARG A 72 -2.13 0.28 7.02
CA ARG A 72 -3.09 1.30 7.48
C ARG A 72 -3.04 2.57 6.62
N GLU A 73 -1.85 2.98 6.18
CA GLU A 73 -1.68 4.10 5.24
C GLU A 73 -2.37 3.81 3.91
N ILE A 74 -2.14 2.64 3.33
CA ILE A 74 -2.80 2.21 2.08
C ILE A 74 -4.32 2.22 2.24
N ARG A 75 -4.85 1.64 3.33
CA ARG A 75 -6.31 1.63 3.58
C ARG A 75 -6.88 3.04 3.66
N ARG A 76 -6.19 3.97 4.33
CA ARG A 76 -6.62 5.37 4.44
C ARG A 76 -6.69 6.03 3.07
N GLU A 77 -5.66 5.88 2.25
CA GLU A 77 -5.62 6.43 0.90
C GLU A 77 -6.73 5.82 0.02
N MET A 78 -7.01 4.52 0.15
CA MET A 78 -8.12 3.87 -0.56
C MET A 78 -9.48 4.42 -0.15
N CYS A 79 -9.71 4.71 1.13
CA CYS A 79 -10.93 5.38 1.59
C CYS A 79 -11.07 6.78 0.97
N GLU A 80 -10.01 7.59 1.02
CA GLU A 80 -10.00 8.95 0.46
C GLU A 80 -10.25 8.95 -1.06
N ILE A 81 -9.63 8.01 -1.79
CA ILE A 81 -9.87 7.84 -3.23
C ILE A 81 -11.32 7.44 -3.49
N SER A 82 -11.88 6.53 -2.69
CA SER A 82 -13.27 6.07 -2.86
C SER A 82 -14.28 7.19 -2.62
N GLU A 83 -14.07 8.01 -1.59
CA GLU A 83 -14.91 9.19 -1.30
C GLU A 83 -14.86 10.21 -2.44
N LYS A 84 -13.66 10.48 -2.98
CA LYS A 84 -13.49 11.39 -4.13
C LYS A 84 -14.20 10.87 -5.38
N LEU A 85 -14.12 9.56 -5.65
CA LEU A 85 -14.82 8.95 -6.78
C LEU A 85 -16.34 9.07 -6.64
N GLN A 86 -16.89 8.82 -5.45
CA GLN A 86 -18.33 9.00 -5.18
C GLN A 86 -18.79 10.45 -5.36
N TRP A 87 -17.97 11.40 -4.90
CA TRP A 87 -18.23 12.81 -5.11
C TRP A 87 -18.24 13.16 -6.60
N LEU A 88 -17.24 12.71 -7.37
CA LEU A 88 -17.17 12.91 -8.82
C LEU A 88 -18.37 12.30 -9.55
N ASP A 89 -18.84 11.12 -9.15
CA ASP A 89 -20.03 10.51 -9.75
C ASP A 89 -21.29 11.31 -9.48
N THR A 90 -21.41 11.89 -8.27
CA THR A 90 -22.54 12.76 -7.90
C THR A 90 -22.51 14.05 -8.70
N GLU A 91 -21.33 14.67 -8.82
CA GLU A 91 -21.16 15.91 -9.56
C GLU A 91 -21.41 15.71 -11.06
N LYS A 92 -20.89 14.63 -11.64
CA LYS A 92 -21.19 14.23 -13.03
C LYS A 92 -22.68 14.06 -13.28
N LYS A 93 -23.43 13.46 -12.35
CA LYS A 93 -24.89 13.33 -12.45
C LYS A 93 -25.58 14.70 -12.42
N ARG A 94 -25.16 15.60 -11.52
CA ARG A 94 -25.69 16.97 -11.45
C ARG A 94 -25.46 17.72 -12.75
N THR A 95 -24.22 17.76 -13.25
CA THR A 95 -23.89 18.44 -14.51
C THR A 95 -24.70 17.90 -15.67
N ARG A 96 -24.86 16.57 -15.76
CA ARG A 96 -25.70 15.94 -16.80
C ARG A 96 -27.15 16.39 -16.70
N ASN A 97 -27.73 16.39 -15.50
CA ASN A 97 -29.10 16.80 -15.29
C ASN A 97 -29.28 18.28 -15.66
N THR A 98 -28.38 19.16 -15.21
CA THR A 98 -28.41 20.59 -15.56
C THR A 98 -28.33 20.80 -17.07
N HIS A 99 -27.45 20.08 -17.77
CA HIS A 99 -27.35 20.16 -19.23
C HIS A 99 -28.64 19.69 -19.92
N GLN A 100 -29.28 18.65 -19.41
CA GLN A 100 -30.57 18.17 -19.92
C GLN A 100 -31.69 19.19 -19.70
N TYR A 101 -31.79 19.81 -18.52
CA TYR A 101 -32.77 20.86 -18.23
C TYR A 101 -32.59 22.09 -19.14
N LEU A 102 -31.36 22.54 -19.34
CA LEU A 102 -31.06 23.68 -20.21
C LEU A 102 -31.40 23.38 -21.67
N ASN A 103 -31.12 22.17 -22.16
CA ASN A 103 -31.49 21.76 -23.51
C ASN A 103 -33.00 21.58 -23.68
N SER A 104 -33.74 21.14 -22.65
CA SER A 104 -35.21 21.03 -22.72
C SER A 104 -35.90 22.38 -22.66
N SER A 105 -35.42 23.30 -21.81
CA SER A 105 -35.97 24.65 -21.67
C SER A 105 -35.63 25.60 -22.84
N ALA A 106 -34.77 25.19 -23.76
CA ALA A 106 -34.42 25.97 -24.95
C ALA A 106 -35.42 25.79 -26.11
N TRP A 107 -36.38 24.86 -25.99
CA TRP A 107 -37.38 24.55 -27.02
C TRP A 107 -38.83 24.64 -26.52
N ASP A 108 -39.04 25.11 -25.28
CA ASP A 108 -40.33 25.57 -24.73
C ASP A 108 -40.40 27.11 -24.81
#